data_AF-A0A386ZM34-F1
#
_entry.id   AF-A0A386ZM34-F1
#
_cell.length_a   1.000
_cell.length_b   1.000
_cell.length_c   1.000
_cell.angle_alpha   90.00
_cell.angle_beta   90.00
_cell.angle_gamma   90.00
#
_symmetry.space_group_name_H-M   'P 1'
#
loop_
_entity.id
_entity.type
_entity.pdbx_description
1 polymer ?
#
loop_
_entity_poly.entity_id
_entity_poly.type
_entity_poly.pdbx_seq_one_letter_code
_entity_poly.pdbx_strand_id
1 'polypeptide(L)' 'MAADVIGKYARVTAAITPGHLGEVVIEVRFGTERFLARAADGESTIPKHAQVLVVNSLGGRTVEVVPVK' A
#
# COMPACT_ATOMS: atom_id res chain seq x y z
N MET A 1 9.89 15.21 -1.50
CA MET A 1 10.55 14.00 -2.02
C MET A 1 9.65 12.84 -1.63
N ALA A 2 8.94 12.22 -2.57
CA ALA A 2 8.22 10.98 -2.25
C ALA A 2 9.28 10.00 -1.75
N ALA A 3 9.11 9.44 -0.55
CA ALA A 3 9.98 8.35 -0.13
C ALA A 3 9.95 7.29 -1.25
N ASP A 4 11.12 6.81 -1.67
CA ASP A 4 11.21 5.74 -2.68
C ASP A 4 10.67 4.45 -2.04
N VAL A 5 9.36 4.27 -2.15
CA VAL A 5 8.59 3.17 -1.55
C VAL A 5 8.16 2.15 -2.59
N ILE A 6 8.32 2.45 -3.88
CA ILE A 6 8.05 1.51 -4.97
C ILE A 6 9.01 0.33 -4.83
N GLY A 7 8.50 -0.88 -5.01
CA GLY A 7 9.25 -2.13 -4.82
C GLY A 7 9.37 -2.58 -3.37
N LYS A 8 8.86 -1.83 -2.39
CA LYS A 8 8.84 -2.26 -0.99
C LYS A 8 7.63 -3.12 -0.68
N TYR A 9 7.81 -4.06 0.24
CA TYR A 9 6.70 -4.73 0.90
C TYR A 9 6.06 -3.80 1.94
N ALA A 10 4.75 -3.95 2.10
CA ALA A 10 3.97 -3.22 3.08
C ALA A 10 2.96 -4.16 3.75
N ARG A 11 2.48 -3.76 4.94
CA ARG A 11 1.44 -4.49 5.66
C ARG A 11 0.15 -3.69 5.66
N VAL A 12 -0.95 -4.33 5.29
CA VAL A 12 -2.28 -3.72 5.30
C VAL A 12 -2.74 -3.51 6.74
N THR A 13 -3.05 -2.28 7.12
CA THR A 13 -3.58 -1.90 8.45
C THR A 13 -5.05 -1.54 8.43
N ALA A 14 -5.57 -1.10 7.27
CA ALA A 14 -7.00 -0.99 6.98
C ALA A 14 -7.29 -1.65 5.63
N ALA A 15 -8.33 -2.47 5.56
CA ALA A 15 -8.66 -3.26 4.37
C ALA A 15 -8.79 -2.36 3.13
N ILE A 16 -8.32 -2.87 1.99
CA ILE A 16 -8.43 -2.21 0.69
C ILE A 16 -9.59 -2.88 -0.03
N THR A 17 -10.55 -2.11 -0.55
CA THR A 17 -11.72 -2.61 -1.29
C THR A 17 -11.91 -1.79 -2.57
N PRO A 18 -12.62 -2.34 -3.58
CA PRO A 18 -12.91 -1.61 -4.81
C PRO A 18 -13.53 -0.23 -4.54
N GLY A 19 -13.01 0.79 -5.24
CA GLY A 19 -13.47 2.17 -5.12
C GLY A 19 -13.13 2.88 -3.79
N HIS A 20 -12.43 2.23 -2.86
CA HIS A 20 -12.08 2.82 -1.56
C HIS A 20 -10.59 2.66 -1.25
N LEU A 21 -10.02 3.66 -0.59
CA LEU A 21 -8.65 3.57 -0.10
C LEU A 21 -8.61 2.76 1.19
N GLY A 22 -7.67 1.82 1.26
CA GLY A 22 -7.22 1.23 2.52
C GLY A 22 -5.98 1.94 3.05
N GLU A 23 -5.31 1.31 4.00
CA GLU A 23 -4.09 1.81 4.61
C GLU A 23 -3.03 0.72 4.66
N VAL A 24 -1.80 1.11 4.37
CA VAL A 24 -0.62 0.26 4.56
C VAL A 24 0.43 0.96 5.41
N VAL A 25 1.22 0.15 6.10
CA VAL A 25 2.45 0.59 6.77
C VAL A 25 3.64 0.05 5.99
N ILE A 26 4.58 0.94 5.66
CA ILE A 26 5.78 0.67 4.87
C ILE A 26 7.01 0.92 5.75
N GLU A 27 7.96 -0.01 5.73
CA GLU A 27 9.27 0.20 6.36
C GLU A 27 10.12 1.20 5.56
N VAL A 28 10.65 2.21 6.25
CA VAL A 28 11.55 3.24 5.73
C VAL A 28 12.83 3.26 6.58
N ARG A 29 13.83 4.06 6.17
CA ARG A 29 15.15 4.05 6.84
C ARG A 29 15.08 4.29 8.36
N PHE A 30 14.13 5.09 8.84
CA PHE A 30 13.99 5.45 10.26
C PHE A 30 12.63 5.00 10.83
N GLY A 31 12.22 3.76 10.55
CA GLY A 31 11.04 3.15 11.13
C GLY A 31 9.96 2.87 10.10
N THR A 32 8.73 3.26 10.40
CA THR A 32 7.59 2.94 9.54
C THR A 32 6.73 4.16 9.27
N GLU A 33 6.20 4.23 8.06
CA GLU A 33 5.28 5.29 7.65
C GLU A 33 3.97 4.72 7.13
N ARG A 34 2.87 5.45 7.38
CA ARG A 34 1.53 5.12 6.88
C ARG A 34 1.27 5.75 5.52
N PHE A 35 0.67 4.98 4.63
CA PHE A 35 0.24 5.41 3.30
C PHE A 35 -1.18 4.95 3.04
N LEU A 36 -1.94 5.78 2.32
CA LEU A 36 -3.18 5.33 1.71
C LEU A 36 -2.85 4.35 0.59
N ALA A 37 -3.66 3.31 0.43
CA ALA A 37 -3.41 2.28 -0.56
C ALA A 37 -4.67 1.96 -1.36
N ARG A 38 -4.50 1.75 -2.66
CA ARG A 38 -5.50 1.11 -3.51
C ARG A 38 -4.92 -0.13 -4.18
N ALA A 39 -5.78 -1.09 -4.53
CA ALA A 39 -5.37 -2.19 -5.36
C ALA A 39 -5.00 -1.68 -6.76
N ALA A 40 -3.89 -2.18 -7.32
CA ALA A 40 -3.40 -1.75 -8.63
C ALA A 40 -4.36 -2.12 -9.78
N ASP A 41 -5.16 -3.18 -9.60
CA ASP A 41 -6.19 -3.59 -10.56
C ASP A 41 -7.53 -2.85 -10.37
N GLY A 42 -7.69 -2.08 -9.28
CA GLY A 42 -8.93 -1.39 -8.92
C GLY A 42 -10.07 -2.27 -8.38
N GLU A 43 -9.93 -3.60 -8.45
CA GLU A 43 -11.00 -4.58 -8.24
C GLU A 43 -10.72 -5.56 -7.08
N SER A 44 -9.46 -5.71 -6.69
CA SER A 44 -9.09 -6.62 -5.61
C SER A 44 -9.51 -6.09 -4.24
N THR A 45 -10.08 -6.98 -3.42
CA THR A 45 -10.19 -6.76 -1.97
C THR A 45 -8.99 -7.38 -1.27
N ILE A 46 -8.27 -6.58 -0.48
CA ILE A 46 -7.08 -7.00 0.26
C ILE A 46 -7.35 -6.84 1.75
N PRO A 47 -7.42 -7.94 2.52
CA PRO A 47 -7.80 -7.89 3.92
C PRO A 47 -6.72 -7.25 4.79
N LYS A 48 -7.13 -6.76 5.95
CA LYS A 48 -6.20 -6.31 6.99
C LYS A 48 -5.22 -7.43 7.33
N HIS A 49 -3.98 -7.05 7.66
CA HIS A 49 -2.85 -7.92 7.95
C HIS A 49 -2.23 -8.65 6.76
N ALA A 50 -2.80 -8.53 5.55
CA ALA A 50 -2.16 -9.01 4.34
C ALA A 50 -0.83 -8.29 4.08
N GLN A 51 0.11 -9.01 3.47
CA GLN A 51 1.32 -8.43 2.92
C GLN A 51 1.09 -8.06 1.46
N VAL A 52 1.56 -6.89 1.06
CA VAL A 52 1.42 -6.37 -0.31
C VAL A 52 2.74 -5.83 -0.82
N LEU A 53 2.90 -5.79 -2.14
CA LEU A 53 4.01 -5.12 -2.81
C LEU A 53 3.54 -3.77 -3.33
N VAL A 54 4.30 -2.71 -3.05
CA VAL A 54 4.06 -1.39 -3.62
C VAL A 54 4.58 -1.36 -5.05
N VAL A 55 3.68 -1.11 -6.01
CA VAL A 55 4.02 -1.10 -7.44
C VAL A 55 4.02 0.29 -8.06
N ASN A 56 3.39 1.27 -7.39
CA ASN A 56 3.34 2.65 -7.86
C ASN A 56 3.10 3.65 -6.71
N SER A 57 3.43 4.92 -6.93
CA SER A 57 3.06 6.04 -6.06
C SER A 57 2.22 7.05 -6.85
N LEU A 58 1.05 7.39 -6.31
CA LEU A 58 0.11 8.33 -6.93
C LEU A 58 0.29 9.78 -6.42
N GLY A 59 1.36 10.05 -5.66
CA GLY A 59 1.51 11.29 -4.90
C GLY A 59 0.60 11.34 -3.67
N GLY A 60 0.64 12.44 -2.92
CA GLY A 60 -0.26 12.66 -1.78
C GLY A 60 -0.19 11.62 -0.64
N ARG A 61 0.90 10.84 -0.56
CA ARG A 61 1.03 9.65 0.32
C ARG A 61 0.07 8.51 -0.01
N THR A 62 -0.27 8.37 -1.28
CA THR A 62 -1.08 7.26 -1.81
C THR A 62 -0.21 6.34 -2.68
N VAL A 63 -0.38 5.04 -2.50
CA VAL A 63 0.32 4.01 -3.26
C VAL A 63 -0.64 3.04 -3.93
N GLU A 64 -0.18 2.41 -5.00
CA GLU A 64 -0.83 1.24 -5.57
C GLU A 64 -0.10 -0.01 -5.13
N VAL A 65 -0.88 -1.03 -4.78
CA VAL A 65 -0.34 -2.27 -4.24
C VAL A 65 -0.94 -3.49 -4.92
N VAL A 66 -0.17 -4.57 -4.92
CA VAL A 66 -0.63 -5.90 -5.34
C VAL A 66 -0.48 -6.88 -4.17
N PRO A 67 -1.41 -7.83 -3.99
CA PRO A 67 -1.25 -8.90 -3.01
C PRO A 67 0.04 -9.69 -3.25
N VAL A 68 0.72 -10.04 -2.17
CA VAL A 68 1.76 -11.07 -2.18
C VAL A 68 1.08 -12.37 -1.75
N LYS A 69 1.40 -13.48 -2.43
CA LYS A 69 0.86 -14.82 -2.12
C LYS A 69 0.91 -15.14 -0.63
#